data_AF-A0A959CMP5-F1
#
_entry.id   AF-A0A959CMP5-F1
#
_cell.length_a   1.000
_cell.length_b   1.000
_cell.length_c   1.000
_cell.angle_alpha   90.00
_cell.angle_beta   90.00
_cell.angle_gamma   90.00
#
_symmetry.space_group_name_H-M   'P 1'
#
loop_
_entity.id
_entity.type
_entity.pdbx_description
1 polymer ?
#
loop_
_entity_poly.entity_id
_entity_poly.type
_entity_poly.pdbx_seq_one_letter_code
_entity_poly.pdbx_strand_id
1 'polypeptide(L)'
;MANPNKKKIVLPVAPDNQAHGPVKHLHSKKVKLPYGVPGHGLTEMEREVSIDEPPPLPINEKLNVVGKRAKRADAIYKVTGTAKYTSDIQLPGMLYGKFLRSPHPHARIKSLDISAARRYPG
;
A
#
# COMPACT_ATOMS: atom_id res chain seq x y z
N MET A 1 -50.46 -19.13 -24.35
CA MET A 1 -50.48 -17.67 -24.14
C MET A 1 -49.17 -17.26 -23.47
N ALA A 2 -48.28 -16.62 -24.23
CA ALA A 2 -46.95 -16.19 -23.80
C ALA A 2 -47.02 -14.77 -23.20
N ASN A 3 -46.37 -14.56 -22.05
CA ASN A 3 -46.16 -13.23 -21.49
C ASN A 3 -44.76 -12.73 -21.89
N PRO A 4 -44.65 -11.66 -22.71
CA PRO A 4 -43.38 -11.10 -23.14
C PRO A 4 -42.93 -10.01 -22.15
N ASN A 5 -41.64 -9.99 -21.80
CA ASN A 5 -40.93 -9.01 -20.95
C ASN A 5 -40.88 -9.31 -19.44
N LYS A 6 -39.78 -9.94 -19.03
CA LYS A 6 -38.87 -9.41 -18.00
C LYS A 6 -37.48 -10.03 -18.22
N LYS A 7 -36.61 -9.26 -18.89
CA LYS A 7 -35.20 -9.60 -19.15
C LYS A 7 -34.48 -9.82 -17.82
N LYS A 8 -33.84 -10.99 -17.65
CA LYS A 8 -32.83 -11.21 -16.61
C LYS A 8 -31.66 -10.25 -16.88
N ILE A 9 -31.54 -9.21 -16.05
CA ILE A 9 -30.38 -8.31 -16.04
C ILE A 9 -29.27 -9.07 -15.31
N VAL A 10 -28.43 -9.75 -16.08
CA VAL A 10 -27.14 -10.24 -15.58
C VAL A 10 -26.20 -9.04 -15.67
N LEU A 11 -25.82 -8.49 -14.52
CA LEU A 11 -24.79 -7.46 -14.42
C LEU A 11 -23.48 -8.06 -14.97
N PRO A 12 -22.87 -7.49 -16.02
CA PRO A 12 -21.53 -7.89 -16.40
C PRO A 12 -20.57 -7.40 -15.32
N VAL A 13 -19.91 -8.34 -14.64
CA VAL A 13 -18.72 -8.07 -13.86
C VAL A 13 -17.70 -7.40 -14.77
N ALA A 14 -17.41 -6.13 -14.51
CA ALA A 14 -16.44 -5.37 -15.27
C ALA A 14 -15.07 -6.07 -15.16
N PRO A 15 -14.39 -6.38 -16.27
CA PRO A 15 -12.97 -6.69 -16.19
C PRO A 15 -12.27 -5.38 -15.82
N ASP A 16 -11.93 -5.21 -14.56
CA ASP A 16 -10.97 -4.20 -14.08
C ASP A 16 -9.57 -4.57 -14.57
N ASN A 17 -9.42 -4.58 -15.89
CA ASN A 17 -8.18 -4.65 -16.61
C ASN A 17 -8.09 -3.35 -17.42
N GLN A 18 -8.14 -2.21 -16.70
CA GLN A 18 -7.64 -0.95 -17.24
C GLN A 18 -6.12 -1.09 -17.32
N ALA A 19 -5.68 -1.76 -18.39
CA ALA A 19 -4.39 -1.56 -18.97
C ALA A 19 -4.20 -0.05 -19.12
N HIS A 20 -3.34 0.53 -18.28
CA HIS A 20 -2.78 1.83 -18.59
C HIS A 20 -2.19 1.72 -19.99
N GLY A 21 -2.80 2.40 -20.96
CA GLY A 21 -2.35 2.37 -22.35
C GLY A 21 -0.87 2.75 -22.44
N PRO A 22 -0.17 2.36 -23.52
CA PRO A 22 1.25 2.66 -23.64
C PRO A 22 1.46 4.17 -23.60
N VAL A 23 2.04 4.65 -22.51
CA VAL A 23 2.55 6.02 -22.41
C VAL A 23 3.60 6.13 -23.51
N LYS A 24 3.31 6.89 -24.57
CA LYS A 24 4.23 7.07 -25.70
C LYS A 24 5.43 7.87 -25.22
N HIS A 25 6.51 7.18 -24.89
CA HIS A 25 7.79 7.82 -24.60
C HIS A 25 8.52 8.13 -25.90
N LEU A 26 8.92 9.40 -26.08
CA LEU A 26 9.54 9.94 -27.31
C LEU A 26 10.90 9.29 -27.65
N HIS A 27 11.47 8.52 -26.71
CA HIS A 27 12.68 7.73 -26.85
C HIS A 27 12.40 6.30 -26.36
N SER A 28 11.82 5.46 -27.22
CA SER A 28 11.39 4.10 -26.87
C SER A 28 12.40 3.03 -27.31
N LYS A 29 12.63 2.05 -26.44
CA LYS A 29 13.32 0.79 -26.73
C LYS A 29 12.32 -0.35 -26.63
N LYS A 30 12.31 -1.25 -27.62
CA LYS A 30 11.52 -2.48 -27.56
C LYS A 30 12.21 -3.46 -26.62
N VAL A 31 11.54 -3.82 -25.53
CA VAL A 31 12.05 -4.80 -24.56
C VAL A 31 11.04 -5.95 -24.49
N LYS A 32 11.54 -7.18 -24.50
CA LYS A 32 10.74 -8.38 -24.25
C LYS A 32 10.57 -8.53 -22.74
N LEU A 33 9.34 -8.42 -22.26
CA LEU A 33 9.02 -8.64 -20.84
C LEU A 33 8.28 -9.97 -20.67
N PRO A 34 8.66 -10.77 -19.67
CA PRO A 34 7.84 -11.90 -19.25
C PRO A 34 6.58 -11.36 -18.56
N TYR A 35 5.41 -11.71 -19.09
CA TYR A 35 4.10 -11.32 -18.57
C TYR A 35 3.28 -12.58 -18.21
N GLY A 36 2.96 -12.74 -16.93
CA GLY A 36 2.17 -13.89 -16.46
C GLY A 36 2.39 -14.19 -14.99
N VAL A 37 1.54 -15.07 -14.45
CA VAL A 37 1.69 -15.58 -13.09
C VAL A 37 2.55 -16.85 -13.15
N PRO A 38 3.64 -16.95 -12.37
CA PRO A 38 4.43 -18.17 -12.27
C PRO A 38 3.51 -19.36 -11.93
N GLY A 39 3.46 -20.37 -12.79
CA GLY A 39 2.61 -21.57 -12.64
C GLY A 39 1.35 -21.63 -13.52
N HIS A 40 0.95 -20.54 -14.18
CA HIS A 40 -0.24 -20.51 -15.08
C HIS A 40 0.08 -20.09 -16.53
N GLY A 41 1.35 -20.17 -16.93
CA GLY A 41 1.84 -19.81 -18.27
C GLY A 41 2.45 -18.40 -18.28
N LEU A 42 3.70 -18.32 -18.75
CA LEU A 42 4.43 -17.07 -18.93
C LEU A 42 4.39 -16.72 -20.41
N THR A 43 3.76 -15.61 -20.76
CA THR A 43 3.72 -15.11 -22.14
C THR A 43 4.75 -14.00 -22.28
N GLU A 44 5.54 -14.02 -23.34
CA GLU A 44 6.42 -12.89 -23.66
C GLU A 44 5.60 -11.79 -24.35
N MET A 45 5.56 -10.59 -23.77
CA MET A 45 4.97 -9.42 -24.41
C MET A 45 6.06 -8.42 -24.75
N GLU A 46 6.09 -7.99 -26.01
CA GLU A 46 6.91 -6.86 -26.44
C GLU A 46 6.23 -5.57 -26.01
N ARG A 47 6.87 -4.83 -25.11
CA ARG A 47 6.42 -3.50 -24.69
C ARG A 47 7.42 -2.47 -25.21
N GLU A 48 6.90 -1.38 -25.76
CA GLU A 48 7.70 -0.18 -25.97
C GLU A 48 7.86 0.53 -24.64
N VAL A 49 9.10 0.55 -24.16
CA VAL A 49 9.49 1.09 -22.86
C VAL A 49 10.42 2.28 -23.10
N SER A 50 10.36 3.31 -22.26
CA SER A 50 11.29 4.45 -22.36
C SER A 50 12.75 4.02 -22.15
N ILE A 51 13.69 4.69 -22.82
CA ILE A 51 15.14 4.40 -22.73
C ILE A 51 15.69 4.50 -21.30
N ASP A 52 15.09 5.33 -20.45
CA ASP A 52 15.52 5.56 -19.07
C ASP A 52 14.96 4.54 -18.06
N GLU A 53 14.07 3.64 -18.47
CA GLU A 53 13.51 2.65 -17.55
C GLU A 53 14.55 1.55 -17.24
N PRO A 54 14.78 1.23 -15.96
CA PRO A 54 15.68 0.15 -15.60
C PRO A 54 15.18 -1.17 -16.21
N PRO A 55 16.11 -2.09 -16.56
CA PRO A 55 15.73 -3.37 -17.15
C PRO A 55 14.78 -4.13 -16.22
N PRO A 56 13.83 -4.89 -16.80
CA PRO A 56 12.89 -5.65 -16.00
C PRO A 56 13.63 -6.63 -15.09
N LEU A 57 13.11 -6.80 -13.88
CA LEU A 57 13.65 -7.80 -12.96
C LEU A 57 13.53 -9.19 -13.59
N PRO A 58 14.55 -10.04 -13.44
CA PRO A 58 14.48 -11.41 -13.92
C PRO A 58 13.37 -12.17 -13.17
N ILE A 59 12.91 -13.27 -13.76
CA ILE A 59 11.87 -14.11 -13.15
C ILE A 59 12.24 -14.54 -11.73
N ASN A 60 11.25 -14.66 -10.86
CA ASN A 60 11.40 -14.96 -9.42
C ASN A 60 12.37 -16.12 -9.13
N GLU A 61 12.41 -17.17 -9.97
CA GLU A 61 13.34 -18.30 -9.82
C GLU A 61 14.83 -17.87 -9.81
N LYS A 62 15.17 -16.89 -10.67
CA LYS A 62 16.52 -16.33 -10.81
C LYS A 62 16.82 -15.23 -9.78
N LEU A 63 15.83 -14.77 -9.02
CA LEU A 63 16.02 -13.76 -7.98
C LEU A 63 16.48 -14.42 -6.66
N ASN A 64 17.39 -13.79 -5.94
CA ASN A 64 17.94 -14.36 -4.71
C ASN A 64 17.02 -14.23 -3.49
N VAL A 65 16.13 -13.24 -3.48
CA VAL A 65 15.30 -12.89 -2.31
C VAL A 65 13.81 -12.89 -2.65
N VAL A 66 13.43 -12.31 -3.77
CA VAL A 66 12.03 -12.18 -4.19
C VAL A 66 11.45 -13.55 -4.53
N GLY A 67 10.28 -13.89 -3.97
CA GLY A 67 9.64 -15.19 -4.17
C GLY A 67 10.26 -16.35 -3.37
N LYS A 68 11.27 -16.09 -2.54
CA LYS A 68 11.95 -17.11 -1.71
C LYS A 68 11.61 -16.91 -0.24
N ARG A 69 11.69 -18.00 0.55
CA ARG A 69 11.54 -17.93 2.01
C ARG A 69 12.76 -17.22 2.60
N ALA A 70 12.62 -15.94 2.91
CA ALA A 70 13.65 -15.15 3.57
C ALA A 70 13.35 -14.97 5.06
N LYS A 71 14.40 -14.95 5.90
CA LYS A 71 14.27 -14.53 7.29
C LYS A 71 14.02 -13.03 7.32
N ARG A 72 12.96 -12.63 7.99
CA ARG A 72 12.63 -11.22 8.19
C ARG A 72 13.61 -10.61 9.20
N ALA A 73 14.31 -9.55 8.83
CA ALA A 73 15.42 -8.99 9.61
C ALA A 73 14.98 -8.51 11.01
N ASP A 74 13.78 -7.93 11.11
CA ASP A 74 13.19 -7.43 12.36
C ASP A 74 12.48 -8.51 13.19
N ALA A 75 12.35 -9.74 12.68
CA ALA A 75 11.53 -10.77 13.33
C ALA A 75 12.07 -11.17 14.71
N ILE A 76 13.40 -11.38 14.83
CA ILE A 76 14.03 -11.82 16.08
C ILE A 76 13.79 -10.78 17.19
N TYR A 77 14.02 -9.50 16.91
CA TYR A 77 13.83 -8.43 17.89
C TYR A 77 12.38 -8.31 18.37
N LYS A 78 11.41 -8.57 17.47
CA LYS A 78 9.98 -8.51 17.80
C LYS A 78 9.52 -9.69 18.65
N VAL A 79 9.97 -10.91 18.32
CA VAL A 79 9.54 -12.13 19.05
C VAL A 79 10.24 -12.30 20.40
N THR A 80 11.42 -11.69 20.58
CA THR A 80 12.16 -11.72 21.85
C THR A 80 11.84 -10.55 22.78
N GLY A 81 11.06 -9.57 22.31
CA GLY A 81 10.75 -8.36 23.07
C GLY A 81 11.91 -7.37 23.21
N THR A 82 13.03 -7.58 22.51
CA THR A 82 14.18 -6.67 22.57
C THR A 82 14.08 -5.52 21.57
N ALA A 83 13.07 -5.50 20.70
CA ALA A 83 12.81 -4.39 19.80
C ALA A 83 12.45 -3.15 20.60
N LYS A 84 13.19 -2.05 20.41
CA LYS A 84 12.87 -0.75 21.00
C LYS A 84 11.84 -0.03 20.15
N TYR A 85 10.69 0.29 20.74
CA TYR A 85 9.66 1.13 20.16
C TYR A 85 9.77 2.56 20.67
N THR A 86 9.10 3.49 19.99
CA THR A 86 9.05 4.89 20.40
C THR A 86 8.47 5.10 21.79
N SER A 87 7.61 4.18 22.25
CA SER A 87 7.06 4.15 23.61
C SER A 87 8.10 3.84 24.69
N ASP A 88 9.19 3.16 24.33
CA ASP A 88 10.17 2.65 25.29
C ASP A 88 11.31 3.65 25.52
N ILE A 89 11.34 4.72 24.72
CA ILE A 89 12.34 5.77 24.80
C ILE A 89 11.97 6.70 25.96
N GLN A 90 12.88 6.82 26.93
CA GLN A 90 12.80 7.81 28.01
C GLN A 90 14.02 8.71 27.93
N LEU A 91 13.80 10.02 27.84
CA LEU A 91 14.85 11.03 27.79
C LEU A 91 14.74 11.93 29.04
N PRO A 92 15.88 12.37 29.62
CA PRO A 92 15.86 13.35 30.70
C PRO A 92 15.12 14.63 30.28
N GLY A 93 14.14 15.07 31.08
CA GLY A 93 13.34 16.27 30.79
C GLY A 93 12.21 16.08 29.76
N MET A 94 11.85 14.85 29.41
CA MET A 94 10.76 14.58 28.47
C MET A 94 9.40 15.05 29.01
N LEU A 95 8.68 15.84 28.21
CA LEU A 95 7.32 16.26 28.51
C LEU A 95 6.31 15.23 28.02
N TYR A 96 5.31 14.93 28.84
CA TYR A 96 4.21 14.02 28.51
C TYR A 96 2.97 14.82 28.12
N GLY A 97 2.45 14.58 26.92
CA GLY A 97 1.24 15.23 26.41
C GLY A 97 0.00 14.34 26.51
N LYS A 98 -1.16 14.94 26.75
CA LYS A 98 -2.48 14.28 26.67
C LYS A 98 -3.41 15.08 25.78
N PHE A 99 -4.05 14.40 24.83
CA PHE A 99 -4.97 15.03 23.88
C PHE A 99 -6.41 15.07 24.41
N LEU A 100 -7.01 16.26 24.42
CA LEU A 100 -8.47 16.43 24.57
C LEU A 100 -9.10 16.34 23.18
N ARG A 101 -9.94 15.32 22.96
CA ARG A 101 -10.61 15.08 21.67
C ARG A 101 -12.05 15.56 21.68
N SER A 102 -12.56 15.96 20.50
CA SER A 102 -13.96 16.31 20.34
C SER A 102 -14.85 15.07 20.54
N PRO A 103 -15.94 15.17 21.33
CA PRO A 103 -16.95 14.13 21.39
C PRO A 103 -17.90 14.14 20.18
N HIS A 104 -17.90 15.22 19.39
CA HIS A 104 -18.78 15.38 18.23
C HIS A 104 -18.01 15.15 16.91
N PRO A 105 -18.55 14.38 15.95
CA PRO A 105 -17.93 14.15 14.64
C PRO A 105 -17.78 15.42 13.79
N HIS A 106 -18.71 16.37 13.92
CA HIS A 106 -18.66 17.66 13.23
C HIS A 106 -19.21 18.76 14.15
N ALA A 107 -18.34 19.70 14.52
CA ALA A 107 -18.70 20.83 15.36
C ALA A 107 -17.73 22.00 15.12
N ARG A 108 -18.22 23.23 15.33
CA ARG A 108 -17.39 24.43 15.35
C ARG A 108 -16.97 24.72 16.79
N ILE A 109 -15.67 24.86 17.03
CA ILE A 109 -15.14 25.28 18.34
C ILE A 109 -15.47 26.75 18.53
N LYS A 110 -16.25 27.08 19.58
CA LYS A 110 -16.62 28.46 19.93
C LYS A 110 -15.69 29.06 20.97
N SER A 111 -15.24 28.25 21.93
CA SER A 111 -14.37 28.65 23.04
C SER A 111 -13.62 27.44 23.59
N LEU A 112 -12.53 27.69 24.31
CA LEU A 112 -11.73 26.68 25.00
C LEU A 112 -11.27 27.24 26.35
N ASP A 113 -11.61 26.58 27.45
CA ASP A 113 -11.09 26.89 28.78
C ASP A 113 -9.98 25.89 29.16
N ILE A 114 -8.78 26.41 29.41
CA ILE A 114 -7.59 25.64 29.81
C ILE A 114 -7.20 25.88 31.28
N SER A 115 -8.02 26.60 32.04
CA SER A 115 -7.70 27.02 33.41
C SER A 115 -7.44 25.82 34.34
N ALA A 116 -8.23 24.77 34.22
CA ALA A 116 -8.06 23.53 34.98
C ALA A 116 -6.75 22.81 34.63
N ALA A 117 -6.41 22.74 33.33
CA ALA A 117 -5.19 22.08 32.87
C ALA A 117 -3.92 22.81 33.36
N ARG A 118 -3.94 24.15 33.42
CA ARG A 118 -2.82 24.95 33.94
C ARG A 118 -2.59 24.80 35.44
N ARG A 119 -3.64 24.50 36.22
CA ARG A 119 -3.53 24.28 37.67
C ARG A 119 -3.17 22.85 38.03
N TYR A 120 -3.16 21.95 37.05
CA TYR A 120 -2.88 20.55 37.29
C TYR A 120 -1.39 20.37 37.64
N PRO A 121 -1.03 19.62 38.70
CA PRO A 121 0.36 19.33 39.01
C PRO A 121 0.96 18.46 37.89
N GLY A 122 2.04 18.94 37.27
CA GLY A 122 2.81 18.27 36.22
C GLY A 122 4.08 17.64 36.74
#